data_AF-A0A5N7MS50-F1
#
_entry.id   AF-A0A5N7MS50-F1
#
_cell.length_a   1.000
_cell.length_b   1.000
_cell.length_c   1.000
_cell.angle_alpha   90.00
_cell.angle_beta   90.00
_cell.angle_gamma   90.00
#
_symmetry.space_group_name_H-M   'P 1'
#
loop_
_entity.id
_entity.type
_entity.pdbx_description
1 polymer ?
#
loop_
_entity_poly.entity_id
_entity_poly.type
_entity_poly.pdbx_seq_one_letter_code
_entity_poly.pdbx_strand_id
1 'polypeptide(L)'
;MPALQQRLTLILPAPKPRMRVARRPFHPSQSQGPYRLPFAVRDQLAADLAPFRNRRAAYALATFLARFWSAPGRVAGIFPIDRRDLADHPELGLTEAQVRGAIKTLEEIGFLVRAIPPAAKHRRTEEGWMKKAVLYAFGSAYVPFFIKANERAKAARQQKGAQQNSVRRPAIAPLKSPIIKSVAVPHMIMGDLRKIGLPPKAFEPNPKLESALERLRRGVFGFAEGG
;
A
#
# COMPACT_ATOMS: atom_id res chain seq x y z
N MET A 1 -23.11 8.93 78.89
CA MET A 1 -23.97 9.40 77.78
C MET A 1 -23.12 9.54 76.52
N PRO A 2 -22.96 8.49 75.68
CA PRO A 2 -22.19 8.61 74.45
C PRO A 2 -23.07 9.13 73.31
N ALA A 3 -22.56 10.12 72.56
CA ALA A 3 -23.24 10.73 71.41
C ALA A 3 -23.08 9.84 70.17
N LEU A 4 -24.21 9.46 69.56
CA LEU A 4 -24.28 8.75 68.28
C LEU A 4 -23.97 9.71 67.14
N GLN A 5 -22.75 9.63 66.60
CA GLN A 5 -22.33 10.42 65.45
C GLN A 5 -22.78 9.75 64.16
N GLN A 6 -23.90 10.22 63.61
CA GLN A 6 -24.47 9.75 62.34
C GLN A 6 -23.57 10.17 61.17
N ARG A 7 -22.99 9.18 60.47
CA ARG A 7 -22.23 9.39 59.23
C ARG A 7 -23.21 9.49 58.05
N LEU A 8 -23.36 10.70 57.50
CA LEU A 8 -24.11 10.95 56.28
C LEU A 8 -23.37 10.33 55.07
N THR A 9 -24.01 9.36 54.42
CA THR A 9 -23.58 8.77 53.15
C THR A 9 -23.90 9.73 52.00
N LEU A 10 -22.85 10.34 51.43
CA LEU A 10 -22.95 11.13 50.20
C LEU A 10 -23.23 10.20 49.00
N ILE A 11 -24.50 10.11 48.61
CA ILE A 11 -24.95 9.40 47.40
C ILE A 11 -24.50 10.23 46.19
N LEU A 12 -23.43 9.80 45.51
CA LEU A 12 -23.03 10.39 44.23
C LEU A 12 -24.04 10.01 43.13
N PRO A 13 -24.53 10.98 42.33
CA PRO A 13 -25.42 10.68 41.22
C PRO A 13 -24.68 9.87 40.14
N ALA A 14 -25.32 8.78 39.71
CA ALA A 14 -24.79 7.92 38.66
C ALA A 14 -24.52 8.71 37.36
N PRO A 15 -23.39 8.50 36.68
CA PRO A 15 -23.07 9.19 35.45
C PRO A 15 -24.11 8.85 34.37
N LYS A 16 -24.85 9.86 33.89
CA LYS A 16 -25.80 9.71 32.79
C LYS A 16 -25.11 9.01 31.60
N PRO A 17 -25.66 7.92 31.05
CA PRO A 17 -25.11 7.30 29.85
C PRO A 17 -25.18 8.32 28.72
N ARG A 18 -24.01 8.82 28.28
CA ARG A 18 -23.90 9.69 27.12
C ARG A 18 -24.44 8.92 25.91
N MET A 19 -25.68 9.19 25.51
CA MET A 19 -26.26 8.67 24.28
C MET A 19 -25.29 8.95 23.14
N ARG A 20 -24.74 7.88 22.56
CA ARG A 20 -23.92 7.96 21.36
C ARG A 20 -24.87 8.42 20.25
N VAL A 21 -24.85 9.72 19.95
CA VAL A 21 -25.56 10.31 18.82
C VAL A 21 -25.37 9.39 17.61
N ALA A 22 -26.47 8.87 17.07
CA ALA A 22 -26.47 8.04 15.87
C ALA A 22 -25.76 8.83 14.78
N ARG A 23 -24.52 8.44 14.50
CA ARG A 23 -23.67 9.16 13.55
C ARG A 23 -24.27 8.92 12.18
N ARG A 24 -24.59 10.01 11.48
CA ARG A 24 -24.92 9.98 10.04
C ARG A 24 -23.95 9.03 9.31
N PRO A 25 -24.42 8.28 8.30
CA PRO A 25 -23.57 7.41 7.49
C PRO A 25 -22.30 8.14 7.06
N PHE A 26 -21.14 7.52 7.27
CA PHE A 26 -19.88 8.12 6.89
C PHE A 26 -19.74 8.06 5.36
N HIS A 27 -19.86 9.22 4.71
CA HIS A 27 -19.52 9.37 3.32
C HIS A 27 -18.19 10.11 3.21
N PRO A 28 -17.09 9.44 2.82
CA PRO A 28 -15.85 10.14 2.53
C PRO A 28 -16.11 11.12 1.38
N SER A 29 -15.77 12.39 1.56
CA SER A 29 -15.71 13.33 0.44
C SER A 29 -14.78 12.75 -0.62
N GLN A 30 -15.11 12.91 -1.91
CA GLN A 30 -14.24 12.48 -3.00
C GLN A 30 -12.83 13.00 -2.71
N SER A 31 -11.88 12.07 -2.54
CA SER A 31 -10.49 12.41 -2.23
C SER A 31 -10.01 13.35 -3.32
N GLN A 32 -9.57 14.54 -2.94
CA GLN A 32 -8.99 15.53 -3.85
C GLN A 32 -7.67 14.97 -4.38
N GLY A 33 -7.74 14.23 -5.49
CA GLY A 33 -6.57 13.64 -6.11
C GLY A 33 -6.94 12.76 -7.31
N PRO A 34 -6.01 12.55 -8.26
CA PRO A 34 -6.27 11.79 -9.47
C PRO A 34 -6.45 10.28 -9.22
N TYR A 35 -6.01 9.78 -8.06
CA TYR A 35 -6.18 8.38 -7.70
C TYR A 35 -7.48 8.14 -6.95
N ARG A 36 -8.23 7.13 -7.42
CA ARG A 36 -9.47 6.66 -6.78
C ARG A 36 -9.28 5.24 -6.29
N LEU A 37 -9.53 5.02 -4.99
CA LEU A 37 -9.56 3.68 -4.41
C LEU A 37 -10.56 2.77 -5.16
N PRO A 38 -10.23 1.47 -5.36
CA PRO A 38 -11.19 0.51 -5.87
C PRO A 38 -12.47 0.52 -5.03
N PHE A 39 -13.62 0.42 -5.70
CA PHE A 39 -14.95 0.55 -5.07
C PHE A 39 -15.12 -0.39 -3.87
N ALA A 40 -14.77 -1.67 -4.02
CA ALA A 40 -14.87 -2.65 -2.94
C ALA A 40 -14.00 -2.29 -1.72
N VAL A 41 -12.77 -1.82 -1.94
CA VAL A 41 -11.88 -1.37 -0.85
C VAL A 41 -12.46 -0.15 -0.16
N ARG A 42 -12.96 0.81 -0.94
CA ARG A 42 -13.54 2.04 -0.40
C ARG A 42 -14.74 1.77 0.49
N ASP A 43 -15.65 0.92 0.04
CA ASP A 43 -16.90 0.67 0.74
C ASP A 43 -16.66 -0.11 2.04
N GLN A 44 -15.79 -1.13 1.98
CA GLN A 44 -15.34 -1.85 3.17
C GLN A 44 -14.65 -0.91 4.17
N LEU A 45 -13.70 -0.08 3.68
CA LEU A 45 -12.97 0.87 4.51
C LEU A 45 -13.91 1.92 5.14
N ALA A 46 -14.93 2.37 4.43
CA ALA A 46 -15.90 3.33 4.95
C ALA A 46 -16.78 2.73 6.06
N ALA A 47 -17.15 1.45 5.92
CA ALA A 47 -17.88 0.71 6.96
C ALA A 47 -17.01 0.52 8.20
N ASP A 48 -15.78 0.03 8.03
CA ASP A 48 -14.86 -0.26 9.14
C ASP A 48 -14.42 1.02 9.88
N LEU A 49 -14.30 2.15 9.18
CA LEU A 49 -13.94 3.43 9.78
C LEU A 49 -15.12 4.17 10.44
N ALA A 50 -16.37 3.74 10.24
CA ALA A 50 -17.56 4.41 10.77
C ALA A 50 -17.52 4.71 12.29
N PRO A 51 -17.07 3.80 13.18
CA PRO A 51 -17.04 4.04 14.63
C PRO A 51 -15.93 4.99 15.09
N PHE A 52 -14.91 5.23 14.27
CA PHE A 52 -13.72 5.99 14.67
C PHE A 52 -13.90 7.51 14.52
N ARG A 53 -13.32 8.29 15.43
CA ARG A 53 -13.39 9.77 15.38
C ARG A 53 -12.48 10.36 14.31
N ASN A 54 -11.30 9.76 14.11
CA ASN A 54 -10.29 10.13 13.12
C ASN A 54 -10.52 9.48 11.74
N ARG A 55 -11.74 8.99 11.47
CA ARG A 55 -12.12 8.30 10.22
C ARG A 55 -11.74 9.05 8.93
N ARG A 56 -11.83 10.38 8.91
CA ARG A 56 -11.45 11.19 7.75
C ARG A 56 -9.95 11.14 7.47
N ALA A 57 -9.13 11.32 8.52
CA ALA A 57 -7.67 11.25 8.41
C ALA A 57 -7.20 9.83 8.04
N ALA A 58 -7.80 8.80 8.66
CA ALA A 58 -7.51 7.41 8.34
C ALA A 58 -7.86 7.07 6.88
N TYR A 59 -9.03 7.51 6.40
CA TYR A 59 -9.44 7.30 5.02
C TYR A 59 -8.53 8.02 4.02
N ALA A 60 -8.15 9.28 4.30
CA ALA A 60 -7.22 10.05 3.47
C ALA A 60 -5.85 9.37 3.39
N LEU A 61 -5.30 8.97 4.54
CA LEU A 61 -4.04 8.24 4.61
C LEU A 61 -4.10 6.89 3.86
N ALA A 62 -5.17 6.12 4.04
CA ALA A 62 -5.36 4.85 3.33
C ALA A 62 -5.41 5.04 1.81
N THR A 63 -6.10 6.08 1.34
CA THR A 63 -6.18 6.44 -0.08
C THR A 63 -4.80 6.81 -0.62
N PHE A 64 -4.06 7.63 0.12
CA PHE A 64 -2.71 8.04 -0.22
C PHE A 64 -1.76 6.85 -0.31
N LEU A 65 -1.74 5.97 0.69
CA LEU A 65 -0.91 4.76 0.69
C LEU A 65 -1.28 3.81 -0.46
N ALA A 66 -2.57 3.59 -0.70
CA ALA A 66 -3.04 2.75 -1.80
C ALA A 66 -2.57 3.25 -3.16
N ARG A 67 -2.50 4.58 -3.38
CA ARG A 67 -2.00 5.16 -4.65
C ARG A 67 -0.62 4.64 -5.03
N PHE A 68 0.29 4.47 -4.07
CA PHE A 68 1.68 4.09 -4.34
C PHE A 68 1.92 2.59 -4.24
N TRP A 69 1.20 1.91 -3.36
CA TRP A 69 1.49 0.53 -2.98
C TRP A 69 0.47 -0.49 -3.51
N SER A 70 -0.67 -0.05 -4.07
CA SER A 70 -1.65 -0.96 -4.66
C SER A 70 -1.31 -1.39 -6.10
N ALA A 71 -0.14 -1.03 -6.61
CA ALA A 71 0.27 -1.40 -7.97
C ALA A 71 0.42 -2.92 -8.12
N PRO A 72 0.14 -3.50 -9.31
CA PRO A 72 0.34 -4.93 -9.55
C PRO A 72 1.80 -5.31 -9.25
N GLY A 73 2.01 -6.38 -8.48
CA GLY A 73 3.33 -6.82 -8.00
C GLY A 73 3.80 -6.16 -6.70
N ARG A 74 3.12 -5.11 -6.20
CA ARG A 74 3.44 -4.44 -4.92
C ARG A 74 2.40 -4.64 -3.83
N VAL A 75 1.20 -5.14 -4.17
CA VAL A 75 0.09 -5.30 -3.22
C VAL A 75 0.44 -6.17 -2.00
N ALA A 76 1.22 -7.24 -2.19
CA ALA A 76 1.69 -8.10 -1.10
C ALA A 76 3.05 -7.67 -0.52
N GLY A 77 3.61 -6.57 -1.04
CA GLY A 77 4.91 -6.06 -0.64
C GLY A 77 4.85 -5.35 0.72
N ILE A 78 5.96 -5.42 1.43
CA ILE A 78 6.20 -4.62 2.63
C ILE A 78 6.71 -3.24 2.20
N PHE A 79 6.23 -2.19 2.82
CA PHE A 79 6.64 -0.82 2.55
C PHE A 79 6.93 -0.03 3.83
N PRO A 80 7.93 0.87 3.81
CA PRO A 80 8.21 1.75 4.93
C PRO A 80 7.16 2.86 5.02
N ILE A 81 6.79 3.23 6.26
CA ILE A 81 6.03 4.44 6.53
C ILE A 81 6.88 5.31 7.47
N ASP A 82 7.33 6.46 6.97
CA ASP A 82 7.81 7.55 7.81
C ASP A 82 6.65 8.49 8.13
N ARG A 83 6.46 8.79 9.41
CA ARG A 83 5.35 9.62 9.89
C ARG A 83 5.63 11.10 9.68
N ARG A 84 6.90 11.51 9.68
CA ARG A 84 7.31 12.90 9.51
C ARG A 84 7.14 13.31 8.05
N ASP A 85 7.70 12.52 7.15
CA ASP A 85 7.58 12.74 5.70
C ASP A 85 6.11 12.79 5.25
N LEU A 86 5.24 11.95 5.84
CA LEU A 86 3.81 11.99 5.54
C LEU A 86 3.11 13.23 6.08
N ALA A 87 3.53 13.76 7.23
CA ALA A 87 2.94 14.94 7.83
C ALA A 87 3.28 16.21 7.04
N ASP A 88 4.49 16.25 6.47
CA ASP A 88 4.97 17.39 5.67
C ASP A 88 4.47 17.33 4.21
N HIS A 89 3.77 16.25 3.82
CA HIS A 89 3.32 16.06 2.44
C HIS A 89 2.11 16.96 2.10
N PRO A 90 2.23 17.84 1.08
CA PRO A 90 1.22 18.87 0.80
C PRO A 90 -0.13 18.31 0.35
N GLU A 91 -0.15 17.17 -0.36
CA GLU A 91 -1.41 16.54 -0.78
C GLU A 91 -2.19 15.91 0.39
N LEU A 92 -1.53 15.56 1.50
CA LEU A 92 -2.18 14.85 2.60
C LEU A 92 -2.84 15.83 3.58
N GLY A 93 -2.21 16.98 3.83
CA GLY A 93 -2.73 18.02 4.72
C GLY A 93 -3.01 17.54 6.15
N LEU A 94 -2.33 16.47 6.59
CA LEU A 94 -2.49 15.89 7.92
C LEU A 94 -1.29 16.25 8.79
N THR A 95 -1.54 16.59 10.05
CA THR A 95 -0.46 16.78 11.03
C THR A 95 0.16 15.45 11.45
N GLU A 96 1.39 15.45 11.99
CA GLU A 96 2.05 14.22 12.46
C GLU A 96 1.19 13.46 13.49
N ALA A 97 0.51 14.20 14.39
CA ALA A 97 -0.40 13.62 15.37
C ALA A 97 -1.60 12.91 14.71
N GLN A 98 -2.15 13.50 13.65
CA GLN A 98 -3.24 12.90 12.88
C GLN A 98 -2.76 11.67 12.11
N VAL A 99 -1.58 11.72 11.49
CA VAL A 99 -0.97 10.57 10.80
C VAL A 99 -0.75 9.43 11.79
N ARG A 100 -0.18 9.69 12.97
CA ARG A 100 -0.01 8.67 14.02
C ARG A 100 -1.34 8.05 14.45
N GLY A 101 -2.37 8.88 14.67
CA GLY A 101 -3.71 8.39 15.02
C GLY A 101 -4.32 7.55 13.90
N ALA A 102 -4.20 8.01 12.65
CA ALA A 102 -4.67 7.32 11.45
C ALA A 102 -4.01 5.95 11.29
N ILE A 103 -2.68 5.85 11.42
CA ILE A 103 -1.96 4.57 11.36
C ILE A 103 -2.51 3.60 12.40
N LYS A 104 -2.67 4.03 13.66
CA LYS A 104 -3.20 3.17 14.73
C LYS A 104 -4.60 2.64 14.38
N THR A 105 -5.47 3.50 13.84
CA THR A 105 -6.81 3.09 13.43
C THR A 105 -6.79 2.14 12.24
N LEU A 106 -5.90 2.37 11.26
CA LEU A 106 -5.74 1.47 10.12
C LEU A 106 -5.16 0.10 10.52
N GLU A 107 -4.31 0.05 11.54
CA GLU A 107 -3.87 -1.20 12.16
C GLU A 107 -5.05 -1.91 12.86
N GLU A 108 -5.85 -1.17 13.63
CA GLU A 108 -6.97 -1.72 14.42
C GLU A 108 -8.06 -2.36 13.53
N ILE A 109 -8.36 -1.77 12.38
CA ILE A 109 -9.31 -2.35 11.41
C ILE A 109 -8.68 -3.42 10.50
N GLY A 110 -7.37 -3.70 10.66
CA GLY A 110 -6.66 -4.66 9.83
C GLY A 110 -6.44 -4.20 8.38
N PHE A 111 -6.48 -2.89 8.09
CA PHE A 111 -6.07 -2.35 6.79
C PHE A 111 -4.55 -2.35 6.63
N LEU A 112 -3.83 -2.04 7.71
CA LEU A 112 -2.37 -2.15 7.80
C LEU A 112 -1.99 -3.25 8.79
N VAL A 113 -0.93 -3.99 8.46
CA VAL A 113 -0.29 -4.94 9.37
C VAL A 113 1.18 -4.54 9.50
N ARG A 114 1.68 -4.47 10.74
CA ARG A 114 3.10 -4.26 10.98
C ARG A 114 3.88 -5.50 10.55
N ALA A 115 4.83 -5.32 9.65
CA ALA A 115 5.79 -6.36 9.34
C ALA A 115 6.76 -6.49 10.53
N ILE A 116 7.14 -7.74 10.86
CA ILE A 116 8.12 -8.00 11.92
C ILE A 116 9.41 -7.27 11.55
N PRO A 117 9.88 -6.31 12.38
CA PRO A 117 11.06 -5.54 12.04
C PRO A 117 12.31 -6.43 12.09
N PRO A 118 13.31 -6.22 11.21
CA PRO A 118 14.62 -6.81 11.41
C PRO A 118 15.25 -6.27 12.70
N ALA A 119 15.96 -7.13 13.44
CA ALA A 119 16.33 -7.03 14.87
C ALA A 119 16.92 -5.70 15.42
N ALA A 120 17.34 -4.74 14.59
CA ALA A 120 17.96 -3.49 15.04
C ALA A 120 17.05 -2.27 14.81
N LYS A 121 16.68 -1.57 15.90
CA LYS A 121 15.77 -0.39 15.95
C LYS A 121 16.36 0.90 15.37
N HIS A 122 17.69 1.05 15.38
CA HIS A 122 18.39 2.23 14.91
C HIS A 122 19.33 1.87 13.76
N ARG A 123 19.57 2.83 12.87
CA ARG A 123 20.60 2.76 11.83
C ARG A 123 21.60 3.89 12.08
N ARG A 124 22.89 3.57 12.00
CA ARG A 124 23.95 4.57 12.02
C ARG A 124 24.02 5.20 10.63
N THR A 125 23.80 6.51 10.57
CA THR A 125 23.94 7.36 9.37
C THR A 125 25.09 8.35 9.62
N GLU A 126 25.61 8.99 8.58
CA GLU A 126 26.70 9.99 8.68
C GLU A 126 26.32 11.17 9.59
N GLU A 127 25.05 11.55 9.62
CA GLU A 127 24.48 12.59 10.48
C GLU A 127 24.15 12.11 11.92
N GLY A 128 24.40 10.84 12.23
CA GLY A 128 24.18 10.25 13.56
C GLY A 128 23.18 9.09 13.57
N TRP A 129 22.57 8.85 14.73
CA TRP A 129 21.64 7.73 14.95
C TRP A 129 20.23 8.08 14.48
N MET A 130 19.80 7.48 13.37
CA MET A 130 18.44 7.63 12.85
C MET A 130 17.56 6.44 13.24
N LYS A 131 16.29 6.72 13.58
CA LYS A 131 15.28 5.69 13.80
C LYS A 131 14.93 5.06 12.46
N LYS A 132 14.85 3.72 12.40
CA LYS A 132 14.40 3.06 11.18
C LYS A 132 12.90 3.30 10.96
N ALA A 133 12.52 3.47 9.70
CA ALA A 133 11.12 3.49 9.31
C ALA A 133 10.46 2.16 9.71
N VAL A 134 9.21 2.24 10.18
CA VAL A 134 8.44 1.04 10.51
C VAL A 134 7.88 0.48 9.21
N LEU A 135 8.02 -0.83 9.05
CA LEU A 135 7.60 -1.55 7.87
C LEU A 135 6.16 -2.05 8.04
N TYR A 136 5.35 -1.87 6.99
CA TYR A 136 3.94 -2.23 6.95
C TYR A 136 3.61 -3.01 5.69
N ALA A 137 2.55 -3.79 5.74
CA ALA A 137 1.91 -4.39 4.57
C ALA A 137 0.41 -4.11 4.63
N PHE A 138 -0.28 -4.24 3.50
CA PHE A 138 -1.74 -4.27 3.51
C PHE A 138 -2.23 -5.53 4.24
N GLY A 139 -3.29 -5.39 5.02
CA GLY A 139 -3.87 -6.54 5.70
C GLY A 139 -4.54 -7.52 4.75
N SER A 140 -4.56 -8.78 5.16
CA SER A 140 -5.09 -9.91 4.36
C SER A 140 -6.54 -9.73 3.94
N ALA A 141 -7.35 -9.00 4.72
CA ALA A 141 -8.73 -8.68 4.37
C ALA A 141 -8.83 -7.76 3.14
N TYR A 142 -7.84 -6.90 2.90
CA TYR A 142 -7.87 -5.87 1.87
C TYR A 142 -7.11 -6.25 0.59
N VAL A 143 -6.06 -7.06 0.73
CA VAL A 143 -5.22 -7.52 -0.39
C VAL A 143 -6.02 -8.12 -1.56
N PRO A 144 -7.00 -9.04 -1.34
CA PRO A 144 -7.77 -9.64 -2.43
C PRO A 144 -8.54 -8.61 -3.26
N PHE A 145 -9.05 -7.54 -2.63
CA PHE A 145 -9.77 -6.49 -3.34
C PHE A 145 -8.85 -5.69 -4.27
N PHE A 146 -7.61 -5.42 -3.84
CA PHE A 146 -6.60 -4.76 -4.68
C PHE A 146 -6.17 -5.66 -5.85
N ILE A 147 -5.96 -6.96 -5.61
CA ILE A 147 -5.62 -7.92 -6.67
C ILE A 147 -6.72 -7.94 -7.74
N LYS A 148 -7.98 -8.15 -7.32
CA LYS A 148 -9.14 -8.18 -8.22
C LYS A 148 -9.31 -6.87 -9.00
N ALA A 149 -9.08 -5.73 -8.35
CA ALA A 149 -9.13 -4.43 -9.01
C ALA A 149 -8.03 -4.27 -10.08
N ASN A 150 -6.81 -4.73 -9.79
CA ASN A 150 -5.70 -4.71 -10.73
C ASN A 150 -5.92 -5.65 -11.92
N GLU A 151 -6.47 -6.84 -11.69
CA GLU A 151 -6.87 -7.78 -12.75
C GLU A 151 -7.90 -7.16 -13.67
N ARG A 152 -8.94 -6.53 -13.11
CA ARG A 152 -9.96 -5.81 -13.88
C ARG A 152 -9.34 -4.68 -14.71
N ALA A 153 -8.44 -3.90 -14.12
CA ALA A 153 -7.74 -2.84 -14.83
C ALA A 153 -6.85 -3.38 -15.97
N LYS A 154 -6.19 -4.52 -15.76
CA LYS A 154 -5.39 -5.21 -16.79
C LYS A 154 -6.27 -5.70 -17.95
N ALA A 155 -7.39 -6.36 -17.66
CA ALA A 155 -8.34 -6.83 -18.67
C ALA A 155 -8.90 -5.67 -19.52
N ALA A 156 -9.28 -4.57 -18.87
CA ALA A 156 -9.75 -3.37 -19.57
C ALA A 156 -8.70 -2.76 -20.51
N ARG A 157 -7.41 -2.78 -20.13
CA ARG A 157 -6.31 -2.33 -21.00
C ARG A 157 -6.14 -3.24 -22.22
N GLN A 158 -6.24 -4.56 -22.04
CA GLN A 158 -6.11 -5.53 -23.12
C GLN A 158 -7.24 -5.40 -24.15
N GLN A 159 -8.48 -5.21 -23.70
CA GLN A 159 -9.63 -5.00 -24.59
C GLN A 159 -9.49 -3.73 -25.43
N LYS A 160 -9.02 -2.63 -24.84
CA LYS A 160 -8.77 -1.37 -25.57
C LYS A 160 -7.66 -1.52 -26.61
N GLY A 161 -6.58 -2.23 -26.27
CA GLY A 161 -5.50 -2.51 -27.22
C GLY A 161 -5.95 -3.35 -28.41
N ALA A 162 -6.84 -4.32 -28.19
CA ALA A 162 -7.41 -5.14 -29.27
C ALA A 162 -8.37 -4.35 -30.18
N GLN A 163 -9.21 -3.48 -29.60
CA GLN A 163 -10.13 -2.63 -30.38
C GLN A 163 -9.43 -1.52 -31.18
N GLN A 164 -8.28 -1.02 -30.72
CA GLN A 164 -7.52 -0.04 -31.50
C GLN A 164 -6.81 -0.64 -32.72
N ASN A 165 -6.50 -1.93 -32.71
CA ASN A 165 -5.90 -2.62 -33.86
C ASN A 165 -6.93 -3.05 -34.92
N SER A 166 -8.23 -3.11 -34.60
CA SER A 166 -9.28 -3.44 -35.57
C SER A 166 -9.83 -2.23 -36.33
N VAL A 167 -9.65 -1.01 -35.82
CA VAL A 167 -9.88 0.21 -36.60
C VAL A 167 -8.63 0.48 -37.44
N ARG A 168 -8.47 -0.35 -38.47
CA ARG A 168 -7.67 -0.02 -39.66
C ARG A 168 -8.11 1.36 -40.13
N ARG A 169 -7.26 2.35 -39.86
CA ARG A 169 -7.21 3.61 -40.59
C ARG A 169 -7.25 3.28 -42.09
N PRO A 170 -8.16 3.85 -42.90
CA PRO A 170 -8.04 3.72 -44.35
C PRO A 170 -6.66 4.22 -44.74
N ALA A 171 -5.96 3.43 -45.56
CA ALA A 171 -4.64 3.75 -46.06
C ALA A 171 -4.71 5.02 -46.93
N ILE A 172 -4.60 6.18 -46.29
CA ILE A 172 -4.28 7.42 -46.99
C ILE A 172 -2.78 7.34 -47.26
N ALA A 173 -2.44 7.29 -48.55
CA ALA A 173 -1.10 7.25 -49.08
C ALA A 173 -0.16 8.26 -48.38
N PRO A 174 1.15 7.97 -48.31
CA PRO A 174 2.11 8.85 -47.65
C PRO A 174 2.28 10.14 -48.47
N LEU A 175 1.61 11.21 -48.06
CA LEU A 175 1.92 12.56 -48.54
C LEU A 175 3.24 12.99 -47.90
N LYS A 176 4.29 13.00 -48.74
CA LYS A 176 5.58 13.61 -48.51
C LYS A 176 5.39 15.00 -47.90
N SER A 177 5.74 15.16 -46.63
CA SER A 177 5.78 16.46 -45.95
C SER A 177 7.24 16.85 -45.71
N PRO A 178 7.61 18.14 -45.79
CA PRO A 178 9.00 18.57 -45.86
C PRO A 178 9.69 18.46 -44.50
N ILE A 179 10.95 18.02 -44.55
CA ILE A 179 11.90 17.98 -43.45
C ILE A 179 12.17 19.42 -42.99
N ILE A 180 11.71 19.79 -41.79
CA ILE A 180 12.20 20.97 -41.07
C ILE A 180 13.20 20.48 -40.03
N LYS A 181 14.48 20.82 -40.25
CA LYS A 181 15.56 20.65 -39.29
C LYS A 181 15.63 21.91 -38.41
N SER A 182 15.50 21.76 -37.09
CA SER A 182 16.16 22.62 -36.08
C SER A 182 15.85 22.04 -34.69
N VAL A 183 16.78 21.33 -34.05
CA VAL A 183 17.87 21.83 -33.18
C VAL A 183 17.43 21.92 -31.71
N ALA A 184 18.07 21.06 -30.91
CA ALA A 184 18.45 21.15 -29.51
C ALA A 184 17.37 21.20 -28.39
N VAL A 185 17.32 20.05 -27.73
CA VAL A 185 16.90 19.71 -26.37
C VAL A 185 17.53 20.61 -25.29
N PRO A 186 16.90 20.75 -24.10
CA PRO A 186 17.65 20.48 -22.88
C PRO A 186 17.07 19.30 -22.09
N HIS A 187 18.01 18.49 -21.65
CA HIS A 187 17.94 17.11 -21.23
C HIS A 187 17.39 17.06 -19.79
N MET A 188 16.28 16.37 -19.53
CA MET A 188 15.99 15.88 -18.18
C MET A 188 16.29 14.38 -18.15
N ILE A 189 17.39 14.05 -17.48
CA ILE A 189 17.79 12.67 -17.17
C ILE A 189 16.91 12.19 -16.02
N MET A 190 15.87 11.42 -16.32
CA MET A 190 15.32 10.45 -15.36
C MET A 190 15.50 9.07 -15.95
N GLY A 191 16.24 8.24 -15.21
CA GLY A 191 16.68 6.91 -15.63
C GLY A 191 15.54 5.99 -16.00
N ASP A 192 15.25 5.92 -17.30
CA ASP A 192 14.57 4.80 -17.92
C ASP A 192 15.60 3.68 -18.17
N LEU A 193 15.63 2.68 -17.27
CA LEU A 193 16.23 1.39 -17.58
C LEU A 193 15.28 0.61 -18.51
N ARG A 194 15.30 0.99 -19.79
CA ARG A 194 14.83 0.15 -20.90
C ARG A 194 16.05 -0.27 -21.73
N LYS A 195 16.59 -1.46 -21.47
CA LYS A 195 17.31 -2.26 -22.48
C LYS A 195 16.23 -3.11 -23.16
N ILE A 196 15.78 -2.74 -24.36
CA ILE A 196 16.36 -3.05 -25.68
C ILE A 196 16.25 -4.55 -25.97
N GLY A 197 15.48 -4.86 -27.01
CA GLY A 197 15.07 -6.19 -27.43
C GLY A 197 16.22 -7.12 -27.81
N LEU A 198 16.38 -8.17 -27.02
CA LEU A 198 17.04 -9.41 -27.40
C LEU A 198 16.02 -10.55 -27.20
N PRO A 199 15.89 -11.50 -28.14
CA PRO A 199 15.06 -12.69 -27.93
C PRO A 199 15.62 -13.52 -26.74
N PRO A 200 14.79 -14.29 -26.02
CA PRO A 200 15.25 -15.05 -24.88
C PRO A 200 16.29 -16.09 -25.35
N LYS A 201 17.56 -15.89 -24.95
CA LYS A 201 18.55 -16.96 -25.01
C LYS A 201 18.00 -18.13 -24.21
N ALA A 202 17.97 -19.30 -24.85
CA ALA A 202 17.65 -20.55 -24.20
C ALA A 202 18.45 -20.70 -22.91
N PHE A 203 17.76 -21.15 -21.87
CA PHE A 203 18.31 -21.39 -20.55
C PHE A 203 19.39 -22.47 -20.68
N GLU A 204 20.67 -22.09 -20.75
CA GLU A 204 21.76 -23.04 -20.67
C GLU A 204 21.82 -23.57 -19.22
N PRO A 205 21.60 -24.88 -19.00
CA PRO A 205 21.65 -25.45 -17.67
C PRO A 205 23.07 -25.32 -17.13
N ASN A 206 23.21 -24.60 -16.02
CA ASN A 206 24.50 -24.43 -15.36
C ASN A 206 24.85 -25.73 -14.62
N PRO A 207 25.86 -26.50 -15.05
CA PRO A 207 26.15 -27.85 -14.52
C PRO A 207 26.56 -27.81 -13.03
N LYS A 208 27.01 -26.65 -12.54
CA LYS A 208 27.32 -26.44 -11.12
C LYS A 208 26.07 -26.36 -10.24
N LEU A 209 24.94 -25.88 -10.78
CA LEU A 209 23.67 -25.85 -10.05
C LEU A 209 23.04 -27.23 -9.97
N GLU A 210 23.11 -28.02 -11.04
CA GLU A 210 22.56 -29.39 -11.05
C GLU A 210 23.33 -30.32 -10.11
N SER A 211 24.66 -30.25 -10.10
CA SER A 211 25.48 -31.02 -9.15
C SER A 211 25.26 -30.61 -7.69
N ALA A 212 24.95 -29.34 -7.42
CA ALA A 212 24.57 -28.89 -6.08
C ALA A 212 23.20 -29.42 -5.66
N LEU A 213 22.23 -29.45 -6.58
CA LEU A 213 20.89 -30.03 -6.33
C LEU A 213 20.94 -31.54 -6.13
N GLU A 214 21.78 -32.27 -6.87
CA GLU A 214 21.99 -33.71 -6.66
C GLU A 214 22.61 -34.01 -5.29
N ARG A 215 23.63 -33.24 -4.87
CA ARG A 215 24.21 -33.39 -3.53
C ARG A 215 23.17 -33.18 -2.43
N LEU A 216 22.28 -32.20 -2.61
CA LEU A 216 21.24 -31.90 -1.64
C LEU A 216 20.16 -32.99 -1.62
N ARG A 217 19.75 -33.53 -2.78
CA ARG A 217 18.83 -34.67 -2.84
C ARG A 217 19.42 -35.92 -2.19
N ARG A 218 20.71 -36.19 -2.40
CA ARG A 218 21.41 -37.34 -1.82
C ARG A 218 21.56 -37.20 -0.29
N GLY A 219 21.74 -35.99 0.22
CA GLY A 219 21.82 -35.73 1.66
C GLY A 219 20.48 -35.76 2.40
N VAL A 220 19.36 -35.46 1.73
CA VAL A 220 18.03 -35.39 2.35
C VAL A 220 17.25 -36.71 2.30
N PHE A 221 17.51 -37.57 1.29
CA PHE A 221 16.78 -38.84 1.11
C PHE A 221 17.65 -40.11 1.19
N GLY A 222 18.95 -39.98 1.50
CA GLY A 222 19.93 -41.09 1.44
C GLY A 222 20.22 -41.84 2.74
N PHE A 223 19.32 -41.84 3.73
CA PHE A 223 19.43 -42.71 4.92
C PHE A 223 18.27 -43.70 4.99
N ALA A 224 18.26 -44.64 4.05
CA ALA A 224 17.52 -45.88 4.18
C ALA A 224 18.07 -46.90 3.18
N GLU A 225 19.25 -47.47 3.47
CA GLU A 225 19.55 -48.86 3.11
C GLU A 225 20.88 -49.32 3.75
N GLY A 226 20.81 -50.42 4.52
CA GLY A 226 21.95 -51.29 4.81
C GLY A 226 22.50 -51.24 6.24
N GLY A 227 21.96 -52.09 7.13
CA GLY A 227 22.50 -52.39 8.46
C GLY A 227 21.49 -53.11 9.34
#